data_AF-A0A9W3GU97-F1
#
_entry.id   AF-A0A9W3GU97-F1
#
_cell.length_a   1.000
_cell.length_b   1.000
_cell.length_c   1.000
_cell.angle_alpha   90.00
_cell.angle_beta   90.00
_cell.angle_gamma   90.00
#
_symmetry.space_group_name_H-M   'P 1'
#
loop_
_entity.id
_entity.type
_entity.pdbx_description
1 polymer ?
#
loop_
_entity_poly.entity_id
_entity_poly.type
_entity_poly.pdbx_seq_one_letter_code
_entity_poly.pdbx_strand_id
1 'polypeptide(L)'
;RLLEELGDTPGPDAEELEPDSARTPPEPVKDEPGAAKLVLRDVFGPIAPAVPTRIPTLASLSGGRASPLVRFQLPNVLFAYAHTLALYHGGDEALLSDFCATLLGVSGALGAQQVFTTVEEALQAAVHVLEAGEHPPGPLGTRGAMCEAARILLGEGPANQKGYTLAALGDLARTLGRARKQAVATEERERLYRARKKCQFLLAWTNENEVALTPLALDCARAHRAHTVAAEEVAALTGELEQLWGGPLPPARRTLIEELPG
;
A
#
# COMPACT_ATOMS: atom_id res chain seq x y z
N ARG A 1 -46.44 12.39 65.31
CA ARG A 1 -45.61 13.43 65.94
C ARG A 1 -44.54 13.77 64.90
N LEU A 2 -44.75 14.63 63.89
CA LEU A 2 -45.15 16.05 63.80
C LEU A 2 -44.10 17.04 64.36
N LEU A 3 -43.69 17.96 63.45
CA LEU A 3 -43.00 19.28 63.59
C LEU A 3 -41.46 19.24 63.85
N GLU A 4 -40.59 20.16 63.42
CA GLU A 4 -40.51 21.41 62.62
C GLU A 4 -38.98 21.70 62.49
N GLU A 5 -38.39 22.01 61.33
CA GLU A 5 -38.09 23.34 60.72
C GLU A 5 -37.09 24.31 61.42
N LEU A 6 -36.30 25.00 60.56
CA LEU A 6 -35.40 26.18 60.75
C LEU A 6 -34.00 25.88 61.32
N GLY A 7 -32.85 26.27 60.72
CA GLY A 7 -32.55 27.34 59.78
C GLY A 7 -31.60 28.33 60.47
N ASP A 8 -30.33 28.42 60.07
CA ASP A 8 -29.57 29.68 60.04
C ASP A 8 -28.15 29.51 59.48
N THR A 9 -27.81 30.38 58.53
CA THR A 9 -26.44 30.67 58.07
C THR A 9 -26.14 32.12 58.42
N PRO A 10 -24.88 32.44 58.78
CA PRO A 10 -24.24 33.58 58.13
C PRO A 10 -22.73 33.37 57.83
N GLY A 11 -22.26 33.90 56.69
CA GLY A 11 -20.83 34.21 56.46
C GLY A 11 -20.37 35.41 57.33
N PRO A 12 -19.11 35.93 57.26
CA PRO A 12 -18.30 36.09 56.03
C PRO A 12 -16.76 35.89 56.18
N ASP A 13 -16.08 35.92 55.03
CA ASP A 13 -14.70 36.35 54.70
C ASP A 13 -13.51 36.06 55.65
N ALA A 14 -12.55 35.28 55.15
CA ALA A 14 -11.11 35.49 55.40
C ALA A 14 -10.28 34.86 54.26
N GLU A 15 -9.40 35.67 53.70
CA GLU A 15 -8.43 35.38 52.63
C GLU A 15 -7.37 34.34 53.02
N GLU A 16 -6.60 33.94 51.99
CA GLU A 16 -5.20 33.51 52.05
C GLU A 16 -4.90 32.04 52.41
N LEU A 17 -4.58 31.24 51.37
CA LEU A 17 -3.22 30.77 51.06
C LEU A 17 -3.25 29.52 50.13
N GLU A 18 -2.70 29.70 48.94
CA GLU A 18 -2.23 28.61 48.07
C GLU A 18 -1.20 27.71 48.79
N PRO A 19 -1.13 26.42 48.43
CA PRO A 19 0.15 25.98 47.88
C PRO A 19 0.00 25.08 46.64
N ASP A 20 0.56 25.58 45.55
CA ASP A 20 1.56 24.94 44.68
C ASP A 20 1.50 23.40 44.61
N SER A 21 0.79 22.89 43.61
CA SER A 21 0.90 21.48 43.19
C SER A 21 1.42 21.40 41.76
N ALA A 22 2.75 21.38 41.68
CA ALA A 22 3.59 20.65 40.74
C ALA A 22 3.00 20.36 39.34
N ARG A 23 3.59 21.03 38.35
CA ARG A 23 3.56 20.70 36.91
C ARG A 23 3.84 19.22 36.66
N THR A 24 2.84 18.51 36.15
CA THR A 24 3.01 17.21 35.48
C THR A 24 3.40 17.45 34.01
N PRO A 25 4.34 16.69 33.42
CA PRO A 25 4.74 16.86 32.02
C PRO A 25 3.60 16.46 31.06
N PRO A 26 3.49 17.06 29.86
CA PRO A 26 2.53 16.61 28.87
C PRO A 26 2.93 15.22 28.34
N GLU A 27 1.97 14.31 28.33
CA GLU A 27 2.09 12.98 27.72
C GLU A 27 2.49 13.08 26.23
N PRO A 28 3.26 12.10 25.71
CA PRO A 28 3.67 12.09 24.32
C PRO A 28 2.46 11.93 23.41
N VAL A 29 2.33 12.87 22.48
CA VAL A 29 1.36 12.85 21.38
C VAL A 29 1.45 11.48 20.68
N LYS A 30 0.36 10.71 20.78
CA LYS A 30 0.14 9.58 19.89
C LYS A 30 0.05 10.14 18.47
N ASP A 31 1.12 9.95 17.70
CA ASP A 31 1.08 10.09 16.25
C ASP A 31 0.11 9.02 15.70
N GLU A 32 -1.14 9.42 15.56
CA GLU A 32 -2.19 8.69 14.88
C GLU A 32 -1.79 8.48 13.40
N PRO A 33 -1.96 7.27 12.84
CA PRO A 33 -1.71 6.98 11.42
C PRO A 33 -2.89 7.48 10.55
N GLY A 34 -3.32 8.71 10.77
CA GLY A 34 -4.48 9.33 10.11
C GLY A 34 -4.20 9.81 8.68
N ALA A 35 -2.95 10.17 8.37
CA ALA A 35 -2.57 10.72 7.07
C ALA A 35 -2.77 9.70 5.93
N ALA A 36 -2.38 8.43 6.13
CA ALA A 36 -2.57 7.39 5.11
C ALA A 36 -4.06 7.02 4.89
N LYS A 37 -4.89 7.16 5.94
CA LYS A 37 -6.33 6.84 5.90
C LYS A 37 -7.13 7.87 5.09
N LEU A 38 -6.65 9.12 5.04
CA LEU A 38 -7.29 10.22 4.29
C LEU A 38 -6.89 10.22 2.82
N VAL A 39 -5.63 9.91 2.50
CA VAL A 39 -5.12 10.03 1.12
C VAL A 39 -5.92 9.18 0.13
N LEU A 40 -6.34 7.96 0.49
CA LEU A 40 -7.14 7.17 -0.45
C LEU A 40 -8.63 7.49 -0.48
N ARG A 41 -9.21 7.95 0.63
CA ARG A 41 -10.64 8.26 0.65
C ARG A 41 -10.95 9.55 -0.14
N ASP A 42 -9.95 10.44 -0.26
CA ASP A 42 -10.02 11.65 -1.10
C ASP A 42 -9.50 11.43 -2.54
N VAL A 43 -8.50 10.57 -2.75
CA VAL A 43 -8.02 10.24 -4.12
C VAL A 43 -9.03 9.37 -4.88
N PHE A 44 -9.79 8.54 -4.18
CA PHE A 44 -10.92 7.81 -4.76
C PHE A 44 -12.16 8.69 -4.66
N GLY A 45 -12.45 9.44 -5.73
CA GLY A 45 -13.79 10.00 -5.94
C GLY A 45 -14.89 8.92 -5.76
N PRO A 46 -16.16 9.32 -5.56
CA PRO A 46 -17.16 8.67 -4.69
C PRO A 46 -17.66 7.26 -5.05
N ILE A 47 -17.03 6.54 -5.98
CA ILE A 47 -17.50 5.23 -6.44
C ILE A 47 -16.33 4.24 -6.44
N ALA A 48 -16.23 3.45 -5.37
CA ALA A 48 -15.40 2.25 -5.36
C ALA A 48 -15.80 1.35 -6.56
N PRO A 49 -14.84 0.70 -7.25
CA PRO A 49 -15.16 -0.12 -8.41
C PRO A 49 -16.19 -1.20 -8.07
N ALA A 50 -17.21 -1.35 -8.90
CA ALA A 50 -18.25 -2.34 -8.67
C ALA A 50 -17.72 -3.76 -8.92
N VAL A 51 -18.10 -4.70 -8.04
CA VAL A 51 -17.82 -6.13 -8.20
C VAL A 51 -18.51 -6.65 -9.48
N PRO A 52 -17.82 -7.39 -10.35
CA PRO A 52 -18.45 -7.99 -11.52
C PRO A 52 -19.58 -8.95 -11.12
N THR A 53 -20.76 -8.77 -11.74
CA THR A 53 -21.96 -9.59 -11.45
C THR A 53 -21.86 -11.03 -11.96
N ARG A 54 -20.96 -11.30 -12.91
CA ARG A 54 -20.72 -12.63 -13.47
C ARG A 54 -19.25 -12.95 -13.41
N ILE A 55 -18.92 -13.92 -12.57
CA ILE A 55 -17.58 -14.44 -12.39
C ILE A 55 -17.55 -15.87 -12.93
N PRO A 56 -16.73 -16.17 -13.95
CA PRO A 56 -16.59 -17.54 -14.44
C PRO A 56 -15.94 -18.43 -13.36
N THR A 57 -16.23 -19.72 -13.41
CA THR A 57 -15.55 -20.71 -12.54
C THR A 57 -14.12 -20.95 -13.02
N LEU A 58 -13.21 -21.31 -12.12
CA LEU A 58 -11.83 -21.66 -12.46
C LEU A 58 -11.78 -22.81 -13.46
N ALA A 59 -12.61 -23.84 -13.29
CA ALA A 59 -12.69 -24.98 -14.18
C ALA A 59 -13.04 -24.60 -15.64
N SER A 60 -13.79 -23.50 -15.83
CA SER A 60 -14.10 -23.00 -17.19
C SER A 60 -12.93 -22.29 -17.87
N LEU A 61 -11.94 -21.83 -17.08
CA LEU A 61 -10.80 -21.06 -17.56
C LEU A 61 -9.53 -21.91 -17.69
N SER A 62 -9.43 -23.01 -16.96
CA SER A 62 -8.27 -23.92 -16.98
C SER A 62 -8.71 -25.38 -16.96
N GLY A 63 -8.11 -26.20 -17.83
CA GLY A 63 -8.38 -27.64 -17.91
C GLY A 63 -7.78 -28.49 -16.78
N GLY A 64 -7.27 -27.88 -15.70
CA GLY A 64 -6.60 -28.58 -14.61
C GLY A 64 -6.65 -27.81 -13.29
N ARG A 65 -6.13 -28.41 -12.23
CA ARG A 65 -6.10 -27.79 -10.89
C ARG A 65 -5.17 -26.58 -10.90
N ALA A 66 -5.65 -25.45 -10.36
CA ALA A 66 -4.84 -24.26 -10.20
C ALA A 66 -3.62 -24.54 -9.32
N SER A 67 -2.46 -23.99 -9.72
CA SER A 67 -1.24 -24.07 -8.92
C SER A 67 -1.44 -23.41 -7.55
N PRO A 68 -0.90 -23.98 -6.45
CA PRO A 68 -0.96 -23.35 -5.13
C PRO A 68 -0.24 -21.99 -5.07
N LEU A 69 0.67 -21.71 -6.03
CA LEU A 69 1.43 -20.47 -6.09
C LEU A 69 0.61 -19.28 -6.63
N VAL A 70 -0.58 -19.53 -7.21
CA VAL A 70 -1.45 -18.48 -7.76
C VAL A 70 -1.79 -17.41 -6.71
N ARG A 71 -1.93 -17.82 -5.45
CA ARG A 71 -2.26 -16.93 -4.32
C ARG A 71 -1.24 -15.80 -4.12
N PHE A 72 0.04 -16.06 -4.40
CA PHE A 72 1.12 -15.08 -4.21
C PHE A 72 1.19 -14.04 -5.32
N GLN A 73 0.40 -14.20 -6.38
CA GLN A 73 0.33 -13.21 -7.45
C GLN A 73 -0.62 -12.06 -7.10
N LEU A 74 -1.60 -12.30 -6.20
CA LEU A 74 -2.54 -11.27 -5.77
C LEU A 74 -1.83 -10.07 -5.12
N PRO A 75 -0.92 -10.23 -4.14
CA PRO A 75 -0.19 -9.09 -3.57
C PRO A 75 0.55 -8.24 -4.62
N ASN A 76 1.26 -8.88 -5.55
CA ASN A 76 2.00 -8.17 -6.61
C ASN A 76 1.06 -7.37 -7.53
N VAL A 77 -0.04 -7.99 -7.97
CA VAL A 77 -1.02 -7.32 -8.84
C VAL A 77 -1.71 -6.16 -8.13
N LEU A 78 -2.10 -6.35 -6.87
CA LEU A 78 -2.78 -5.32 -6.08
C LEU A 78 -1.87 -4.16 -5.69
N PHE A 79 -0.59 -4.43 -5.44
CA PHE A 79 0.42 -3.39 -5.26
C PHE A 79 0.49 -2.49 -6.51
N ALA A 80 0.67 -3.11 -7.68
CA ALA A 80 0.79 -2.37 -8.93
C ALA A 80 -0.50 -1.60 -9.24
N TYR A 81 -1.67 -2.21 -8.98
CA TYR A 81 -2.96 -1.55 -9.12
C TYR A 81 -3.10 -0.33 -8.21
N ALA A 82 -2.77 -0.45 -6.92
CA ALA A 82 -2.85 0.68 -6.00
C ALA A 82 -1.92 1.82 -6.42
N HIS A 83 -0.70 1.48 -6.83
CA HIS A 83 0.29 2.44 -7.33
C HIS A 83 -0.22 3.17 -8.58
N THR A 84 -0.67 2.45 -9.63
CA THR A 84 -1.13 3.09 -10.87
C THR A 84 -2.42 3.85 -10.70
N LEU A 85 -3.33 3.35 -9.86
CA LEU A 85 -4.60 4.01 -9.62
C LEU A 85 -4.40 5.36 -8.93
N ALA A 86 -3.46 5.43 -7.97
CA ALA A 86 -3.10 6.68 -7.31
C ALA A 86 -2.32 7.63 -8.22
N LEU A 87 -1.48 7.10 -9.11
CA LEU A 87 -0.68 7.91 -10.05
C LEU A 87 -1.53 8.53 -11.18
N TYR A 88 -2.55 7.82 -11.67
CA TYR A 88 -3.33 8.22 -12.85
C TYR A 88 -4.83 8.47 -12.54
N HIS A 89 -5.18 8.73 -11.28
CA HIS A 89 -6.52 9.14 -10.83
C HIS A 89 -7.70 8.33 -11.41
N GLY A 90 -7.64 7.00 -11.39
CA GLY A 90 -8.74 6.18 -11.92
C GLY A 90 -8.57 5.66 -13.35
N GLY A 91 -7.44 5.97 -14.01
CA GLY A 91 -7.21 5.52 -15.38
C GLY A 91 -8.10 6.27 -16.38
N ASP A 92 -8.00 7.60 -16.36
CA ASP A 92 -8.56 8.48 -17.39
C ASP A 92 -8.25 7.94 -18.78
N GLU A 93 -9.20 8.02 -19.71
CA GLU A 93 -9.03 7.50 -21.07
C GLU A 93 -7.84 8.15 -21.79
N ALA A 94 -7.51 9.40 -21.47
CA ALA A 94 -6.33 10.07 -21.99
C ALA A 94 -5.00 9.44 -21.49
N LEU A 95 -5.01 8.86 -20.29
CA LEU A 95 -3.83 8.29 -19.61
C LEU A 95 -3.85 6.76 -19.60
N LEU A 96 -4.80 6.14 -20.31
CA LEU A 96 -5.03 4.70 -20.26
C LEU A 96 -3.83 3.88 -20.75
N SER A 97 -3.12 4.39 -21.76
CA SER A 97 -1.88 3.79 -22.26
C SER A 97 -0.79 3.78 -21.18
N ASP A 98 -0.52 4.93 -20.57
CA ASP A 98 0.51 5.08 -19.54
C ASP A 98 0.15 4.29 -18.28
N PHE A 99 -1.12 4.30 -17.89
CA PHE A 99 -1.65 3.45 -16.82
C PHE A 99 -1.30 1.97 -17.06
N CYS A 100 -1.58 1.46 -18.26
CA CYS A 100 -1.34 0.06 -18.57
C CYS A 100 0.16 -0.26 -18.70
N ALA A 101 0.95 0.65 -19.29
CA ALA A 101 2.40 0.49 -19.38
C ALA A 101 3.04 0.39 -18.00
N THR A 102 2.71 1.32 -17.09
CA THR A 102 3.21 1.30 -15.71
C THR A 102 2.68 0.09 -14.93
N LEU A 103 1.41 -0.28 -15.10
CA LEU A 103 0.84 -1.47 -14.44
C LEU A 103 1.61 -2.74 -14.83
N LEU A 104 1.89 -2.91 -16.13
CA LEU A 104 2.59 -4.10 -16.63
C LEU A 104 4.07 -4.09 -16.25
N GLY A 105 4.71 -2.93 -16.19
CA GLY A 105 6.11 -2.84 -15.77
C GLY A 105 6.30 -3.10 -14.27
N VAL A 106 5.45 -2.52 -13.43
CA VAL A 106 5.51 -2.71 -11.96
C VAL A 106 5.01 -4.10 -11.54
N SER A 107 3.99 -4.65 -12.21
CA SER A 107 3.49 -5.99 -11.88
C SER A 107 4.28 -7.08 -12.60
N GLY A 108 5.27 -7.65 -11.92
CA GLY A 108 5.94 -8.87 -12.36
C GLY A 108 4.98 -10.01 -12.72
N ALA A 109 3.86 -10.17 -12.00
CA ALA A 109 2.84 -11.17 -12.30
C ALA A 109 2.12 -10.95 -13.65
N LEU A 110 1.89 -9.70 -14.06
CA LEU A 110 1.17 -9.37 -15.29
C LEU A 110 2.09 -9.15 -16.49
N GLY A 111 3.17 -8.39 -16.33
CA GLY A 111 4.09 -8.05 -17.42
C GLY A 111 5.10 -9.15 -17.70
N ALA A 112 5.88 -9.52 -16.69
CA ALA A 112 6.95 -10.51 -16.80
C ALA A 112 6.47 -11.96 -16.63
N GLN A 113 5.20 -12.17 -16.25
CA GLN A 113 4.62 -13.48 -15.90
C GLN A 113 5.42 -14.20 -14.80
N GLN A 114 6.02 -13.43 -13.90
CA GLN A 114 6.80 -13.94 -12.78
C GLN A 114 5.91 -14.78 -11.86
N VAL A 115 6.49 -15.85 -11.33
CA VAL A 115 5.86 -16.71 -10.33
C VAL A 115 6.52 -16.44 -9.00
N PHE A 116 5.70 -16.28 -7.96
CA PHE A 116 6.14 -16.01 -6.60
C PHE A 116 5.84 -17.18 -5.68
N THR A 117 6.69 -17.35 -4.69
CA THR A 117 6.60 -18.42 -3.68
C THR A 117 6.18 -17.88 -2.32
N THR A 118 6.32 -16.59 -2.07
CA THR A 118 5.90 -15.90 -0.85
C THR A 118 5.25 -14.55 -1.15
N VAL A 119 4.53 -13.99 -0.17
CA VAL A 119 3.95 -12.64 -0.26
C VAL A 119 5.04 -11.57 -0.25
N GLU A 120 6.08 -11.76 0.54
CA GLU A 120 7.21 -10.83 0.64
C GLU A 120 7.94 -10.72 -0.70
N GLU A 121 8.28 -11.86 -1.33
CA GLU A 121 8.91 -11.89 -2.66
C GLU A 121 8.05 -11.15 -3.70
N ALA A 122 6.74 -11.37 -3.67
CA ALA A 122 5.80 -10.75 -4.59
C ALA A 122 5.73 -9.22 -4.46
N LEU A 123 5.79 -8.70 -3.23
CA LEU A 123 5.79 -7.26 -2.97
C LEU A 123 7.17 -6.65 -3.28
N GLN A 124 8.25 -7.29 -2.83
CA GLN A 124 9.61 -6.78 -3.03
C GLN A 124 9.99 -6.70 -4.51
N ALA A 125 9.50 -7.63 -5.34
CA ALA A 125 9.69 -7.54 -6.78
C ALA A 125 9.13 -6.24 -7.38
N ALA A 126 7.97 -5.75 -6.89
CA ALA A 126 7.39 -4.51 -7.36
C ALA A 126 8.06 -3.27 -6.73
N VAL A 127 8.47 -3.36 -5.47
CA VAL A 127 9.28 -2.32 -4.80
C VAL A 127 10.57 -2.06 -5.57
N HIS A 128 11.29 -3.13 -5.90
CA HIS A 128 12.57 -3.03 -6.62
C HIS A 128 12.44 -2.29 -7.95
N VAL A 129 11.38 -2.56 -8.72
CA VAL A 129 11.11 -1.87 -9.99
C VAL A 129 10.92 -0.36 -9.78
N LEU A 130 10.22 0.04 -8.71
CA LEU A 130 10.00 1.46 -8.41
C LEU A 130 11.26 2.14 -7.89
N GLU A 131 12.05 1.46 -7.05
CA GLU A 131 13.32 2.00 -6.52
C GLU A 131 14.42 2.10 -7.58
N ALA A 132 14.38 1.22 -8.59
CA ALA A 132 15.24 1.32 -9.77
C ALA A 132 14.93 2.53 -10.66
N GLY A 133 13.81 3.22 -10.44
CA GLY A 133 13.41 4.40 -11.21
C GLY A 133 12.91 4.08 -12.63
N GLU A 134 12.53 2.82 -12.89
CA GLU A 134 12.02 2.39 -14.20
C GLU A 134 10.63 2.98 -14.49
N HIS A 135 9.90 3.37 -13.44
CA HIS A 135 8.57 3.97 -13.52
C HIS A 135 8.44 5.19 -12.59
N PRO A 136 7.51 6.13 -12.88
CA PRO A 136 7.33 7.32 -12.06
C PRO A 136 7.00 6.97 -10.61
N PRO A 137 7.57 7.68 -9.61
CA PRO A 137 7.18 7.51 -8.23
C PRO A 137 5.72 7.98 -8.05
N GLY A 138 4.86 7.08 -7.59
CA GLY A 138 3.46 7.38 -7.29
C GLY A 138 3.31 8.09 -5.95
N PRO A 139 2.20 8.81 -5.71
CA PRO A 139 1.99 9.57 -4.47
C PRO A 139 1.92 8.70 -3.21
N LEU A 140 1.66 7.39 -3.36
CA LEU A 140 1.70 6.43 -2.25
C LEU A 140 3.12 5.99 -1.86
N GLY A 141 4.09 6.15 -2.75
CA GLY A 141 5.38 5.48 -2.66
C GLY A 141 5.26 3.96 -2.58
N THR A 142 6.37 3.28 -2.29
CA THR A 142 6.43 1.81 -2.14
C THR A 142 5.66 1.35 -0.91
N ARG A 143 5.90 1.97 0.25
CA ARG A 143 5.25 1.64 1.52
C ARG A 143 3.73 1.78 1.47
N GLY A 144 3.22 2.87 0.88
CA GLY A 144 1.77 3.09 0.76
C GLY A 144 1.11 2.08 -0.17
N ALA A 145 1.75 1.74 -1.29
CA ALA A 145 1.24 0.71 -2.20
C ALA A 145 1.20 -0.69 -1.55
N MET A 146 2.18 -1.05 -0.70
CA MET A 146 2.13 -2.30 0.09
C MET A 146 0.96 -2.30 1.08
N CYS A 147 0.78 -1.19 1.80
CA CYS A 147 -0.31 -1.03 2.77
C CYS A 147 -1.68 -1.16 2.08
N GLU A 148 -1.83 -0.55 0.91
CA GLU A 148 -3.06 -0.63 0.13
C GLU A 148 -3.34 -2.03 -0.42
N ALA A 149 -2.31 -2.75 -0.87
CA ALA A 149 -2.48 -4.15 -1.25
C ALA A 149 -3.02 -4.99 -0.08
N ALA A 150 -2.52 -4.78 1.14
CA ALA A 150 -3.04 -5.43 2.33
C ALA A 150 -4.51 -5.04 2.62
N ARG A 151 -4.84 -3.75 2.49
CA ARG A 151 -6.20 -3.23 2.73
C ARG A 151 -7.22 -3.79 1.73
N ILE A 152 -6.86 -3.88 0.45
CA ILE A 152 -7.73 -4.45 -0.59
C ILE A 152 -7.99 -5.95 -0.37
N LEU A 153 -6.99 -6.69 0.12
CA LEU A 153 -7.15 -8.12 0.47
C LEU A 153 -7.99 -8.34 1.74
N LEU A 154 -7.90 -7.41 2.70
CA LEU A 154 -8.65 -7.50 3.95
C LEU A 154 -10.12 -7.08 3.77
N GLY A 155 -10.40 -6.12 2.88
CA GLY A 155 -11.72 -5.54 2.68
C GLY A 155 -12.25 -4.81 3.91
N GLU A 156 -13.57 -4.67 4.02
CA GLU A 156 -14.26 -4.06 5.18
C GLU A 156 -14.47 -5.06 6.35
N GLY A 157 -13.71 -6.16 6.37
CA GLY A 157 -13.81 -7.23 7.35
C GLY A 157 -14.53 -8.48 6.82
N PRO A 158 -14.84 -9.45 7.69
CA PRO A 158 -15.25 -10.80 7.29
C PRO A 158 -16.52 -10.88 6.44
N ALA A 159 -17.40 -9.89 6.54
CA ALA A 159 -18.68 -9.86 5.83
C ALA A 159 -18.54 -9.53 4.34
N ASN A 160 -17.47 -8.84 3.93
CA ASN A 160 -17.24 -8.44 2.54
C ASN A 160 -15.74 -8.47 2.21
N GLN A 161 -15.09 -9.57 2.57
CA GLN A 161 -13.64 -9.67 2.44
C GLN A 161 -13.20 -9.74 0.97
N LYS A 162 -13.79 -10.64 0.18
CA LYS A 162 -13.38 -10.78 -1.23
C LYS A 162 -13.88 -9.65 -2.14
N GLY A 163 -14.89 -8.88 -1.75
CA GLY A 163 -15.53 -7.88 -2.61
C GLY A 163 -14.55 -6.86 -3.16
N TYR A 164 -13.65 -6.34 -2.31
CA TYR A 164 -12.62 -5.37 -2.71
C TYR A 164 -11.62 -5.96 -3.71
N THR A 165 -11.14 -7.17 -3.44
CA THR A 165 -10.22 -7.85 -4.35
C THR A 165 -10.88 -8.16 -5.70
N LEU A 166 -12.14 -8.62 -5.69
CA LEU A 166 -12.91 -8.89 -6.92
C LEU A 166 -13.20 -7.61 -7.72
N ALA A 167 -13.53 -6.52 -7.03
CA ALA A 167 -13.73 -5.21 -7.63
C ALA A 167 -12.46 -4.72 -8.32
N ALA A 168 -11.31 -4.77 -7.63
CA ALA A 168 -10.01 -4.36 -8.17
C ALA A 168 -9.61 -5.20 -9.40
N LEU A 169 -9.69 -6.53 -9.31
CA LEU A 169 -9.38 -7.42 -10.43
C LEU A 169 -10.34 -7.24 -11.61
N GLY A 170 -11.63 -6.99 -11.32
CA GLY A 170 -12.65 -6.72 -12.31
C GLY A 170 -12.41 -5.42 -13.06
N ASP A 171 -12.01 -4.40 -12.32
CA ASP A 171 -11.62 -3.11 -12.86
C ASP A 171 -10.39 -3.22 -13.76
N LEU A 172 -9.32 -3.85 -13.28
CA LEU A 172 -8.13 -4.17 -14.08
C LEU A 172 -8.48 -4.91 -15.38
N ALA A 173 -9.29 -5.96 -15.30
CA ALA A 173 -9.68 -6.73 -16.47
C ALA A 173 -10.45 -5.87 -17.50
N ARG A 174 -11.31 -4.95 -17.05
CA ARG A 174 -12.00 -3.98 -17.93
C ARG A 174 -11.01 -3.01 -18.54
N THR A 175 -10.17 -2.36 -17.73
CA THR A 175 -9.20 -1.35 -18.13
C THR A 175 -8.20 -1.89 -19.16
N LEU A 176 -7.59 -3.05 -18.89
CA LEU A 176 -6.73 -3.75 -19.86
C LEU A 176 -7.47 -4.11 -21.17
N GLY A 177 -8.76 -4.40 -21.08
CA GLY A 177 -9.59 -4.66 -22.25
C GLY A 177 -9.90 -3.42 -23.08
N ARG A 178 -10.06 -2.26 -22.45
CA ARG A 178 -10.22 -0.97 -23.14
C ARG A 178 -8.91 -0.58 -23.82
N ALA A 179 -7.80 -0.64 -23.09
CA ALA A 179 -6.46 -0.37 -23.64
C ALA A 179 -6.14 -1.26 -24.84
N ARG A 180 -6.45 -2.56 -24.77
CA ARG A 180 -6.24 -3.49 -25.90
C ARG A 180 -6.99 -3.07 -27.18
N LYS A 181 -8.15 -2.43 -27.05
CA LYS A 181 -8.92 -1.96 -28.22
C LYS A 181 -8.30 -0.71 -28.84
N GLN A 182 -7.59 0.10 -28.06
CA GLN A 182 -6.92 1.32 -28.50
C GLN A 182 -5.50 1.06 -29.01
N ALA A 183 -4.85 -0.01 -28.52
CA ALA A 183 -3.50 -0.38 -28.91
C ALA A 183 -3.42 -0.71 -30.42
N VAL A 184 -2.49 -0.05 -31.12
CA VAL A 184 -2.25 -0.23 -32.56
C VAL A 184 -1.29 -1.40 -32.81
N ALA A 185 -0.25 -1.53 -31.97
CA ALA A 185 0.77 -2.55 -32.13
C ALA A 185 0.26 -3.94 -31.71
N THR A 186 0.45 -4.94 -32.57
CA THR A 186 0.02 -6.32 -32.30
C THR A 186 0.66 -6.89 -31.04
N GLU A 187 1.94 -6.64 -30.82
CA GLU A 187 2.66 -7.13 -29.63
C GLU A 187 2.08 -6.56 -28.33
N GLU A 188 1.76 -5.27 -28.33
CA GLU A 188 1.12 -4.60 -27.19
C GLU A 188 -0.27 -5.17 -26.92
N ARG A 189 -1.07 -5.36 -27.98
CA ARG A 189 -2.39 -5.99 -27.89
C ARG A 189 -2.33 -7.39 -27.29
N GLU A 190 -1.30 -8.17 -27.61
CA GLU A 190 -1.06 -9.50 -27.05
C GLU A 190 -0.62 -9.45 -25.58
N ARG A 191 0.26 -8.51 -25.19
CA ARG A 191 0.63 -8.30 -23.78
C ARG A 191 -0.59 -7.94 -22.93
N LEU A 192 -1.39 -6.97 -23.38
CA LEU A 192 -2.63 -6.55 -22.72
C LEU A 192 -3.66 -7.69 -22.65
N TYR A 193 -3.74 -8.51 -23.70
CA TYR A 193 -4.61 -9.68 -23.70
C TYR A 193 -4.22 -10.70 -22.62
N ARG A 194 -2.93 -11.06 -22.53
CA ARG A 194 -2.43 -12.02 -21.54
C ARG A 194 -2.64 -11.50 -20.12
N ALA A 195 -2.31 -10.24 -19.86
CA ALA A 195 -2.56 -9.60 -18.56
C ALA A 195 -4.05 -9.60 -18.20
N ARG A 196 -4.93 -9.26 -19.15
CA ARG A 196 -6.39 -9.33 -18.93
C ARG A 196 -6.84 -10.76 -18.59
N LYS A 197 -6.37 -11.76 -19.34
CA LYS A 197 -6.68 -13.17 -19.09
C LYS A 197 -6.18 -13.60 -17.70
N LYS A 198 -5.03 -13.10 -17.28
CA LYS A 198 -4.48 -13.34 -15.95
C LYS A 198 -5.35 -12.74 -14.85
N CYS A 199 -5.78 -11.49 -14.99
CA CYS A 199 -6.72 -10.86 -14.04
C CYS A 199 -8.03 -11.64 -13.96
N GLN A 200 -8.58 -12.09 -15.09
CA GLN A 200 -9.79 -12.93 -15.10
C GLN A 200 -9.59 -14.26 -14.37
N PHE A 201 -8.42 -14.90 -14.53
CA PHE A 201 -8.08 -16.12 -13.82
C PHE A 201 -7.94 -15.88 -12.30
N LEU A 202 -7.26 -14.81 -11.90
CA LEU A 202 -7.13 -14.42 -10.48
C LEU A 202 -8.49 -14.07 -9.87
N LEU A 203 -9.38 -13.48 -10.66
CA LEU A 203 -10.73 -13.11 -10.24
C LEU A 203 -11.57 -14.37 -9.95
N ALA A 204 -11.54 -15.36 -10.85
CA ALA A 204 -12.17 -16.66 -10.62
C ALA A 204 -11.54 -17.38 -9.42
N TRP A 205 -10.20 -17.34 -9.29
CA TRP A 205 -9.50 -17.95 -8.17
C TRP A 205 -9.91 -17.34 -6.83
N THR A 206 -9.94 -16.01 -6.75
CA THR A 206 -10.35 -15.26 -5.55
C THR A 206 -11.78 -15.60 -5.16
N ASN A 207 -12.67 -15.71 -6.14
CA ASN A 207 -14.08 -16.01 -5.88
C ASN A 207 -14.28 -17.39 -5.22
N GLU A 208 -13.47 -18.38 -5.59
CA GLU A 208 -13.51 -19.75 -5.09
C GLU A 208 -12.62 -20.00 -3.86
N ASN A 209 -11.66 -19.11 -3.55
CA ASN A 209 -10.64 -19.30 -2.51
C ASN A 209 -10.61 -18.15 -1.50
N GLU A 210 -11.78 -17.66 -1.08
CA GLU A 210 -11.92 -16.52 -0.15
C GLU A 210 -11.13 -16.68 1.15
N VAL A 211 -11.09 -17.90 1.70
CA VAL A 211 -10.37 -18.22 2.94
C VAL A 211 -8.88 -17.94 2.88
N ALA A 212 -8.30 -17.86 1.67
CA ALA A 212 -6.89 -17.56 1.49
C ALA A 212 -6.57 -16.06 1.58
N LEU A 213 -7.59 -15.18 1.56
CA LEU A 213 -7.38 -13.73 1.53
C LEU A 213 -6.89 -13.17 2.86
N THR A 214 -7.42 -13.64 4.01
CA THR A 214 -6.98 -13.14 5.32
C THR A 214 -5.51 -13.41 5.58
N PRO A 215 -5.00 -14.66 5.39
CA PRO A 215 -3.58 -14.93 5.56
C PRO A 215 -2.71 -14.04 4.65
N LEU A 216 -3.08 -13.88 3.38
CA LEU A 216 -2.35 -13.02 2.44
C LEU A 216 -2.33 -11.56 2.91
N ALA A 217 -3.47 -11.03 3.38
CA ALA A 217 -3.55 -9.66 3.90
C ALA A 217 -2.64 -9.45 5.11
N LEU A 218 -2.62 -10.40 6.04
CA LEU A 218 -1.77 -10.36 7.23
C LEU A 218 -0.28 -10.43 6.86
N ASP A 219 0.07 -11.25 5.88
CA ASP A 219 1.45 -11.35 5.37
C ASP A 219 1.87 -10.08 4.64
N CYS A 220 0.98 -9.45 3.85
CA CYS A 220 1.24 -8.13 3.26
C CYS A 220 1.48 -7.07 4.35
N ALA A 221 0.67 -7.07 5.40
CA ALA A 221 0.82 -6.13 6.51
C ALA A 221 2.13 -6.37 7.30
N ARG A 222 2.55 -7.64 7.44
CA ARG A 222 3.87 -7.99 8.02
C ARG A 222 5.02 -7.48 7.15
N ALA A 223 4.97 -7.76 5.85
CA ALA A 223 5.98 -7.30 4.91
C ALA A 223 6.07 -5.76 4.86
N HIS A 224 4.93 -5.07 4.90
CA HIS A 224 4.88 -3.61 5.00
C HIS A 224 5.58 -3.11 6.27
N ARG A 225 5.27 -3.67 7.44
CA ARG A 225 5.93 -3.27 8.70
C ARG A 225 7.44 -3.53 8.66
N ALA A 226 7.86 -4.69 8.17
CA ALA A 226 9.28 -5.02 8.03
C ALA A 226 10.00 -4.04 7.10
N HIS A 227 9.40 -3.70 5.96
CA HIS A 227 9.93 -2.70 5.04
C HIS A 227 10.00 -1.30 5.66
N THR A 228 9.00 -0.90 6.45
CA THR A 228 9.02 0.40 7.14
C THR A 228 10.16 0.47 8.15
N VAL A 229 10.33 -0.56 8.98
CA VAL A 229 11.43 -0.64 9.96
C VAL A 229 12.79 -0.60 9.25
N ALA A 230 12.98 -1.42 8.21
CA ALA A 230 14.24 -1.42 7.47
C ALA A 230 14.57 -0.05 6.84
N ALA A 231 13.55 0.66 6.32
CA ALA A 231 13.74 2.01 5.77
C ALA A 231 14.10 3.04 6.85
N GLU A 232 13.54 2.92 8.06
CA GLU A 232 13.87 3.77 9.21
C GLU A 232 15.29 3.52 9.70
N GLU A 233 15.72 2.24 9.77
CA GLU A 233 17.09 1.86 10.11
C GLU A 233 18.11 2.42 9.11
N VAL A 234 17.83 2.27 7.81
CA VAL A 234 18.69 2.85 6.76
C VAL A 234 18.76 4.37 6.90
N ALA A 235 17.62 5.04 7.10
CA ALA A 235 17.60 6.49 7.27
C ALA A 235 18.37 6.96 8.52
N ALA A 236 18.28 6.22 9.63
CA ALA A 236 19.03 6.50 10.85
C ALA A 236 20.55 6.35 10.63
N LEU A 237 20.98 5.23 10.03
CA LEU A 237 22.39 4.98 9.72
C LEU A 237 22.95 6.00 8.73
N THR A 238 22.16 6.38 7.71
CA THR A 238 22.56 7.46 6.80
C THR A 238 22.71 8.78 7.56
N GLY A 239 21.78 9.14 8.44
CA GLY A 239 21.87 10.36 9.24
C GLY A 239 23.09 10.39 10.17
N GLU A 240 23.43 9.27 10.82
CA GLU A 240 24.65 9.14 11.62
C GLU A 240 25.91 9.34 10.76
N LEU A 241 25.92 8.76 9.56
CA LEU A 241 27.05 8.87 8.64
C LEU A 241 27.22 10.31 8.12
N GLU A 242 26.13 11.00 7.80
CA GLU A 242 26.15 12.41 7.40
C GLU A 242 26.65 13.32 8.52
N GLN A 243 26.29 13.02 9.78
CA GLN A 243 26.83 13.75 10.94
C GLN A 243 28.35 13.54 11.08
N LEU A 244 28.84 12.31 10.89
CA LEU A 244 30.27 12.01 10.90
C LEU A 244 31.04 12.70 9.77
N TRP A 245 30.40 12.88 8.62
CA TRP A 245 30.99 13.54 7.46
C TRP A 245 30.87 15.07 7.50
N GLY A 246 30.00 15.61 8.37
CA GLY A 246 29.67 17.04 8.38
C GLY A 246 28.85 17.47 7.16
N GLY A 247 28.14 16.55 6.52
CA GLY A 247 27.33 16.79 5.33
C GLY A 247 26.92 15.50 4.59
N PRO A 248 26.12 15.62 3.52
CA PRO A 248 25.57 14.49 2.76
C PRO A 248 26.61 13.72 1.94
N LEU A 249 27.86 14.20 1.88
CA LEU A 249 28.92 13.63 1.07
C LEU A 249 30.10 13.22 1.96
N PRO A 250 30.76 12.09 1.66
CA PRO A 250 31.95 11.68 2.37
C PRO A 250 33.06 12.73 2.25
N PRO A 251 33.88 12.94 3.31
CA PRO A 251 34.98 13.88 3.27
C PRO A 251 36.00 13.48 2.20
N ALA A 252 36.59 14.49 1.54
CA ALA A 252 37.61 14.25 0.51
C ALA A 252 38.82 13.51 1.10
N ARG A 253 39.29 12.47 0.41
CA ARG A 253 40.48 11.71 0.81
C ARG A 253 41.71 12.63 0.76
N ARG A 254 42.35 12.89 1.91
CA ARG A 254 43.63 13.61 1.96
C ARG A 254 44.75 12.65 1.56
N THR A 255 45.46 12.93 0.47
CA THR A 255 46.68 12.23 0.06
C THR A 255 47.81 12.58 1.03
N LEU A 256 48.14 11.65 1.92
CA LEU A 256 49.02 11.85 3.09
C LEU A 256 50.48 11.43 2.83
N ILE A 257 50.97 11.57 1.60
CA ILE A 257 52.36 11.28 1.25
C ILE A 257 52.92 12.48 0.46
N GLU A 258 53.48 13.44 1.19
CA GLU A 258 54.52 14.32 0.63
C GLU A 258 55.84 13.55 0.78
N GLU A 259 56.34 13.00 -0.33
CA GLU A 259 57.74 12.56 -0.37
C GLU A 259 58.61 13.81 -0.23
N LEU A 260 59.40 13.88 0.86
CA LEU A 260 60.38 14.93 1.06
C LEU A 260 61.46 14.82 -0.04
N PRO A 261 61.79 15.90 -0.76
CA PRO A 261 62.89 15.86 -1.73
C PRO A 261 64.22 15.67 -0.99
N GLY A 262 64.95 14.62 -1.37
CA GLY A 262 66.32 14.34 -0.93
C GLY A 262 67.38 15.14 -1.68
#